data_AF-A0A2V9H850-F1
#
_entry.id   AF-A0A2V9H850-F1
#
_cell.length_a   1.000
_cell.length_b   1.000
_cell.length_c   1.000
_cell.angle_alpha   90.00
_cell.angle_beta   90.00
_cell.angle_gamma   90.00
#
_symmetry.space_group_name_H-M   'P 1'
#
loop_
_entity.id
_entity.type
_entity.pdbx_description
1 polymer ?
#
loop_
_entity_poly.entity_id
_entity_poly.type
_entity_poly.pdbx_seq_one_letter_code
_entity_poly.pdbx_strand_id
1 'polypeptide(L)'
;QSYGTLRFTLRPACRLVHSAFPVLRIWEVNQPEVTGDETINLDSGPDFLLLLRNPSGIFFRRIPEDDHRLLAAFTAGKSLDEALEVSLASNPQFDLSAALRRCIEFGVLSQLTFYQSTL
;
A
#
# COMPACT_ATOMS: atom_id res chain seq x y z
N GLN A 1 26.07 6.61 8.15
CA GLN A 1 24.94 7.51 7.80
C GLN A 1 23.67 6.88 8.36
N SER A 2 22.82 7.65 9.05
CA SER A 2 21.52 7.16 9.53
C SER A 2 20.48 7.35 8.43
N TYR A 3 19.82 6.27 8.02
CA TYR A 3 18.78 6.29 6.98
C TYR A 3 17.37 6.51 7.55
N GLY A 4 17.23 6.60 8.87
CA GLY A 4 15.94 6.69 9.55
C GLY A 4 15.14 7.97 9.25
N THR A 5 15.83 9.03 8.84
CA THR A 5 15.24 10.32 8.46
C THR A 5 14.79 10.37 6.99
N LEU A 6 14.95 9.29 6.23
CA LEU A 6 14.47 9.22 4.85
C LEU A 6 12.94 9.36 4.82
N ARG A 7 12.42 10.15 3.88
CA ARG A 7 10.99 10.20 3.56
C ARG A 7 10.79 9.71 2.14
N PHE A 8 9.79 8.84 1.98
CA PHE A 8 9.41 8.28 0.69
C PHE A 8 8.12 8.93 0.20
N THR A 9 8.09 9.22 -1.09
CA THR A 9 6.88 9.71 -1.76
C THR A 9 6.35 8.62 -2.67
N LEU A 10 5.06 8.28 -2.53
CA LEU A 10 4.38 7.40 -3.47
C LEU A 10 4.10 8.15 -4.78
N ARG A 11 4.08 7.41 -5.89
CA ARG A 11 3.67 7.94 -7.19
C ARG A 11 2.31 8.63 -7.09
N PRO A 12 2.10 9.80 -7.74
CA PRO A 12 0.81 10.49 -7.72
C PRO A 12 -0.37 9.67 -8.25
N ALA A 13 -0.08 8.68 -9.11
CA ALA A 13 -1.03 7.75 -9.69
C ALA A 13 -1.21 6.45 -8.87
N CYS A 14 -0.76 6.44 -7.61
CA CYS A 14 -0.95 5.36 -6.65
C CYS A 14 -1.98 5.78 -5.59
N ARG A 15 -2.88 4.87 -5.18
CA ARG A 15 -3.80 5.07 -4.06
C ARG A 15 -3.83 3.83 -3.18
N LEU A 16 -3.88 4.06 -1.88
CA LEU A 16 -4.13 3.03 -0.88
C LEU A 16 -5.63 2.94 -0.61
N VAL A 17 -6.16 1.73 -0.56
CA VAL A 17 -7.56 1.46 -0.23
C VAL A 17 -7.60 0.39 0.85
N HIS A 18 -8.34 0.67 1.92
CA HIS A 18 -8.69 -0.29 2.94
C HIS A 18 -10.21 -0.43 3.00
N SER A 19 -10.69 -1.66 3.03
CA SER A 19 -12.11 -1.99 3.15
C SER A 19 -12.28 -3.17 4.10
N ALA A 20 -13.27 -3.10 4.99
CA ALA A 20 -13.65 -4.25 5.83
C ALA A 20 -14.22 -5.42 5.01
N PHE A 21 -14.65 -5.16 3.78
CA PHE A 21 -15.24 -6.12 2.84
C PHE A 21 -14.28 -6.46 1.70
N PRO A 22 -14.48 -7.59 0.98
CA PRO A 22 -13.67 -8.01 -0.17
C PRO A 22 -13.97 -7.15 -1.41
N VAL A 23 -13.69 -5.85 -1.31
CA VAL A 23 -14.06 -4.83 -2.30
C VAL A 23 -13.46 -5.10 -3.68
N LEU A 24 -12.28 -5.73 -3.75
CA LEU A 24 -11.72 -6.10 -5.05
C LEU A 24 -12.53 -7.23 -5.69
N ARG A 25 -12.99 -8.23 -4.92
CA ARG A 25 -13.85 -9.28 -5.50
C ARG A 25 -15.20 -8.73 -5.93
N ILE A 26 -15.79 -7.85 -5.11
CA ILE A 26 -17.04 -7.13 -5.45
C ILE A 26 -16.86 -6.36 -6.76
N TRP A 27 -15.77 -5.61 -6.91
CA TRP A 27 -15.48 -4.87 -8.13
C TRP A 27 -15.31 -5.81 -9.33
N GLU A 28 -14.50 -6.87 -9.20
CA GLU A 28 -14.22 -7.83 -10.28
C GLU A 28 -15.50 -8.44 -10.87
N VAL A 29 -16.45 -8.89 -10.03
CA VAL A 29 -17.67 -9.55 -10.52
C VAL A 29 -18.70 -8.57 -11.10
N ASN A 30 -18.54 -7.27 -10.85
CA ASN A 30 -19.40 -6.21 -11.40
C ASN A 30 -18.80 -5.56 -12.66
N GLN A 31 -17.80 -6.18 -13.30
CA GLN A 31 -17.25 -5.69 -14.56
C GLN A 31 -18.11 -6.12 -15.76
N PRO A 32 -18.21 -5.30 -16.83
CA PRO A 32 -19.05 -5.59 -18.00
C PRO A 32 -18.76 -6.93 -18.68
N GLU A 33 -17.52 -7.43 -18.57
CA GLU A 33 -17.06 -8.67 -19.17
C GLU A 33 -17.47 -9.92 -18.38
N VAL A 34 -17.90 -9.76 -17.13
CA VAL A 34 -18.31 -10.88 -16.28
C VAL A 34 -19.78 -11.19 -16.54
N THR A 35 -20.08 -12.47 -16.77
CA THR A 35 -21.43 -12.97 -16.99
C THR A 35 -21.84 -13.90 -15.86
N GLY A 36 -23.07 -13.75 -15.39
CA GLY A 36 -23.65 -14.56 -14.32
C GLY A 36 -23.68 -13.84 -12.96
N ASP A 37 -24.54 -14.35 -12.09
CA ASP A 37 -24.67 -13.85 -10.71
C ASP A 37 -23.77 -14.68 -9.80
N GLU A 38 -22.74 -14.04 -9.24
CA GLU A 38 -21.87 -14.65 -8.23
C GLU A 38 -22.27 -14.20 -6.83
N THR A 39 -22.42 -15.16 -5.91
CA THR A 39 -22.58 -14.85 -4.48
C THR A 39 -21.22 -14.63 -3.84
N ILE A 40 -21.00 -13.44 -3.29
CA ILE A 40 -19.74 -13.06 -2.63
C ILE A 40 -19.90 -13.19 -1.13
N ASN A 41 -19.00 -13.93 -0.48
CA ASN A 41 -18.89 -13.93 0.97
C ASN A 41 -18.29 -12.60 1.46
N LEU A 42 -19.11 -11.72 2.04
CA LEU A 42 -18.69 -10.41 2.53
C LEU A 42 -17.70 -10.49 3.72
N ASP A 43 -17.66 -11.62 4.43
CA ASP A 43 -16.74 -11.84 5.54
C ASP A 43 -15.34 -12.29 5.08
N SER A 44 -15.11 -12.42 3.76
CA SER A 44 -13.80 -12.75 3.20
C SER A 44 -12.83 -11.56 3.12
N GLY A 45 -13.24 -10.39 3.61
CA GLY A 45 -12.35 -9.25 3.85
C GLY A 45 -11.52 -9.40 5.15
N PRO A 46 -10.81 -8.35 5.57
CA PRO A 46 -10.66 -7.05 4.91
C PRO A 46 -9.76 -7.12 3.67
N ASP A 47 -9.95 -6.19 2.74
CA ASP A 47 -9.05 -5.95 1.61
C ASP A 47 -8.14 -4.75 1.92
N PHE A 48 -6.83 -4.96 1.79
CA PHE A 48 -5.80 -3.91 1.73
C PHE A 48 -5.24 -3.86 0.33
N LEU A 49 -5.47 -2.76 -0.38
CA LEU A 49 -5.21 -2.67 -1.81
C LEU A 49 -4.30 -1.50 -2.16
N LEU A 50 -3.46 -1.72 -3.17
CA LEU A 50 -2.84 -0.69 -3.98
C LEU A 50 -3.60 -0.57 -5.31
N LEU A 51 -4.07 0.64 -5.60
CA LEU A 51 -4.48 1.03 -6.95
C LEU A 51 -3.31 1.73 -7.64
N LEU A 52 -2.98 1.28 -8.84
CA LEU A 52 -1.98 1.88 -9.69
C LEU A 52 -2.61 2.25 -11.03
N ARG A 53 -2.42 3.51 -11.43
CA ARG A 53 -2.79 3.98 -12.77
C ARG A 53 -1.54 4.18 -13.62
N ASN A 54 -1.60 3.67 -14.84
CA ASN A 54 -0.59 3.89 -15.88
C ASN A 54 -1.31 4.02 -17.26
N PRO A 55 -0.58 4.22 -18.36
CA PRO A 55 -1.21 4.36 -19.68
C PRO A 55 -2.01 3.14 -20.16
N SER A 56 -1.76 1.93 -19.65
CA SER A 56 -2.49 0.72 -20.00
C SER A 56 -3.72 0.45 -19.13
N GLY A 57 -3.97 1.23 -18.08
CA GLY A 57 -5.20 1.15 -17.30
C GLY A 57 -5.02 1.31 -15.80
N ILE A 58 -5.99 0.77 -15.05
CA ILE A 58 -6.02 0.72 -13.60
C ILE A 58 -5.73 -0.72 -13.16
N PHE A 59 -4.80 -0.87 -12.24
CA PHE A 59 -4.39 -2.16 -11.69
C PHE A 59 -4.62 -2.17 -10.20
N PHE A 60 -5.24 -3.23 -9.71
CA PHE A 60 -5.43 -3.49 -8.29
C PHE A 60 -4.46 -4.57 -7.84
N ARG A 61 -3.88 -4.38 -6.64
CA ARG A 61 -3.01 -5.36 -6.00
C ARG A 61 -3.43 -5.48 -4.55
N ARG A 62 -3.77 -6.70 -4.10
CA ARG A 62 -3.83 -7.00 -2.67
C ARG A 62 -2.42 -6.94 -2.11
N ILE A 63 -2.25 -6.29 -0.97
CA ILE A 63 -0.99 -6.23 -0.24
C ILE A 63 -1.19 -6.66 1.21
N PRO A 64 -0.12 -7.10 1.89
CA PRO A 64 -0.16 -7.31 3.33
C PRO A 64 -0.60 -6.04 4.08
N GLU A 65 -1.31 -6.21 5.18
CA GLU A 65 -1.76 -5.10 6.02
C GLU A 65 -0.58 -4.23 6.51
N ASP A 66 0.53 -4.85 6.89
CA ASP A 66 1.70 -4.12 7.40
C ASP A 66 2.40 -3.29 6.32
N ASP A 67 2.37 -3.75 5.06
CA ASP A 67 2.84 -2.98 3.91
C ASP A 67 1.90 -1.78 3.68
N HIS A 68 0.59 -1.99 3.81
CA HIS A 68 -0.38 -0.91 3.68
C HIS A 68 -0.18 0.15 4.77
N ARG A 69 0.09 -0.25 6.01
CA ARG A 69 0.43 0.66 7.12
C ARG A 69 1.71 1.44 6.86
N LEU A 70 2.78 0.76 6.41
CA LEU A 70 4.05 1.41 6.04
C LEU A 70 3.82 2.48 4.96
N LEU A 71 3.12 2.12 3.88
CA LEU A 71 2.81 3.02 2.77
C LEU A 71 1.88 4.17 3.18
N ALA A 72 0.95 3.94 4.10
CA ALA A 72 0.10 4.97 4.68
C ALA A 72 0.93 5.97 5.50
N ALA A 73 1.90 5.50 6.29
CA ALA A 73 2.82 6.37 7.00
C ALA A 73 3.67 7.23 6.05
N PHE A 74 4.19 6.66 4.96
CA PHE A 74 4.89 7.43 3.93
C PHE A 74 3.99 8.48 3.27
N THR A 75 2.72 8.14 3.00
CA THR A 75 1.75 9.10 2.44
C THR A 75 1.42 10.23 3.43
N ALA A 76 1.43 9.93 4.73
CA ALA A 76 1.34 10.95 5.79
C ALA A 76 2.64 11.76 5.97
N GLY A 77 3.64 11.52 5.12
CA GLY A 77 4.90 12.22 5.13
C GLY A 77 5.83 11.78 6.25
N LYS A 78 5.62 10.63 6.90
CA LYS A 78 6.47 10.09 7.97
C LYS A 78 7.84 9.62 7.47
N SER A 79 8.83 9.60 8.36
CA SER A 79 10.17 9.13 8.05
C SER A 79 10.21 7.59 8.04
N LEU A 80 11.32 7.03 7.58
CA LEU A 80 11.51 5.59 7.57
C LEU A 80 11.42 4.98 8.97
N ASP A 81 12.03 5.60 9.97
CA ASP A 81 11.94 5.14 11.37
C ASP A 81 10.51 5.25 11.90
N GLU A 82 9.85 6.41 11.72
CA GLU A 82 8.46 6.60 12.17
C GLU A 82 7.52 5.59 11.51
N ALA A 83 7.71 5.29 10.22
CA ALA A 83 6.89 4.32 9.49
C ALA A 83 7.18 2.89 9.93
N LEU A 84 8.44 2.55 10.20
CA LEU A 84 8.86 1.26 10.72
C LEU A 84 8.26 1.00 12.10
N GLU A 85 8.30 1.99 12.99
CA GLU A 85 7.69 1.91 14.32
C GLU A 85 6.19 1.60 14.25
N VAL A 86 5.45 2.24 13.34
CA VAL A 86 4.02 1.98 13.14
C VAL A 86 3.76 0.53 12.72
N SER A 87 4.56 -0.02 11.80
CA SER A 87 4.39 -1.40 11.36
C SER A 87 4.81 -2.41 12.45
N LEU A 88 5.92 -2.16 13.15
CA LEU A 88 6.40 -3.02 14.24
C LEU A 88 5.46 -3.06 15.44
N ALA A 89 4.77 -1.95 15.74
CA ALA A 89 3.79 -1.88 16.83
C ALA A 89 2.62 -2.85 16.63
N SER A 90 2.21 -3.11 15.38
CA SER A 90 1.17 -4.09 15.09
C SER A 90 1.73 -5.48 14.78
N ASN A 91 2.93 -5.57 14.20
CA ASN A 91 3.58 -6.83 13.87
C ASN A 91 5.08 -6.78 14.22
N PRO A 92 5.49 -7.31 15.39
CA PRO A 92 6.89 -7.33 15.80
C PRO A 92 7.84 -8.09 14.87
N GLN A 93 7.31 -8.93 13.97
CA GLN A 93 8.08 -9.69 12.98
C GLN A 93 8.12 -9.01 11.60
N PHE A 94 7.67 -7.75 11.50
CA PHE A 94 7.63 -7.02 10.25
C PHE A 94 9.02 -6.92 9.57
N ASP A 95 9.11 -7.44 8.35
CA ASP A 95 10.33 -7.37 7.53
C ASP A 95 10.28 -6.15 6.61
N LEU A 96 10.93 -5.08 7.05
CA LEU A 96 11.06 -3.84 6.29
C LEU A 96 11.75 -4.05 4.94
N SER A 97 12.75 -4.92 4.86
CA SER A 97 13.50 -5.17 3.64
C SER A 97 12.59 -5.80 2.58
N ALA A 98 11.81 -6.80 2.98
CA ALA A 98 10.84 -7.43 2.10
C ALA A 98 9.74 -6.46 1.67
N ALA A 99 9.27 -5.58 2.56
CA ALA A 99 8.27 -4.57 2.24
C ALA A 99 8.79 -3.53 1.23
N LEU A 100 10.00 -3.00 1.44
CA LEU A 100 10.63 -2.06 0.51
C LEU A 100 10.90 -2.71 -0.85
N ARG A 101 11.32 -3.98 -0.88
CA ARG A 101 11.49 -4.73 -2.13
C ARG A 101 10.17 -4.81 -2.91
N ARG A 102 9.06 -5.17 -2.26
CA ARG A 102 7.73 -5.19 -2.89
C ARG A 102 7.32 -3.81 -3.42
N CYS A 103 7.60 -2.75 -2.67
CA CYS A 103 7.33 -1.37 -3.12
C CYS A 103 8.08 -1.02 -4.41
N ILE A 104 9.35 -1.43 -4.52
CA ILE A 104 10.18 -1.23 -5.71
C ILE A 104 9.66 -2.07 -6.89
N GLU A 105 9.35 -3.35 -6.66
CA GLU A 105 8.82 -4.26 -7.68
C GLU A 105 7.46 -3.78 -8.24
N PHE A 106 6.61 -3.22 -7.38
CA PHE A 106 5.34 -2.64 -7.79
C PHE A 106 5.48 -1.22 -8.38
N GLY A 107 6.68 -0.63 -8.31
CA GLY A 107 6.98 0.70 -8.81
C GLY A 107 6.11 1.77 -8.14
N VAL A 108 5.85 1.66 -6.83
CA VAL A 108 4.95 2.58 -6.11
C VAL A 108 5.64 3.83 -5.63
N LEU A 109 6.96 3.80 -5.45
CA LEU A 109 7.76 4.92 -4.94
C LEU A 109 8.23 5.80 -6.11
N SER A 110 8.11 7.12 -5.97
CA SER A 110 8.57 8.09 -6.98
C SER A 110 9.76 8.92 -6.53
N GLN A 111 9.92 9.13 -5.22
CA GLN A 111 10.99 9.96 -4.67
C GLN A 111 11.43 9.46 -3.30
N LEU A 112 12.69 9.73 -2.97
CA LEU A 112 13.26 9.58 -1.65
C LEU A 112 14.00 10.88 -1.30
N THR A 113 13.81 11.39 -0.08
CA THR A 113 14.43 12.64 0.37
C THR A 113 14.98 12.46 1.77
N PHE A 114 16.03 13.21 2.11
CA PHE A 114 16.53 13.29 3.48
C PHE A 114 15.78 14.38 4.22
N TYR A 115 15.19 14.04 5.37
CA TYR A 115 14.63 15.05 6.26
C TYR A 115 15.77 15.79 6.98
N GLN A 116 15.97 17.06 6.65
CA GLN A 116 16.73 17.98 7.48
C GLN A 116 15.73 18.71 8.37
N SER A 117 15.82 18.50 9.68
CA SER A 117 15.02 19.29 10.64
C SER A 117 15.46 20.74 10.50
N THR A 118 14.59 21.60 9.95
CA THR A 118 14.80 23.05 10.00
C THR A 118 14.67 23.48 11.45
N LEU A 119 15.80 23.78 12.08
CA LEU A 119 15.85 24.57 13.31
C LEU A 119 15.53 26.03 13.00
#